data_AF-X6GGU4-F1
#
_entry.id   AF-X6GGU4-F1
#
_cell.length_a   1.000
_cell.length_b   1.000
_cell.length_c   1.000
_cell.angle_alpha   90.00
_cell.angle_beta   90.00
_cell.angle_gamma   90.00
#
_symmetry.space_group_name_H-M   'P 1'
#
loop_
_entity.id
_entity.type
_entity.pdbx_description
1 polymer ?
#
loop_
_entity_poly.entity_id
_entity_poly.type
_entity_poly.pdbx_seq_one_letter_code
_entity_poly.pdbx_strand_id
1 'polypeptide(L)'
;MDSKVVSLKSKLEIYKACSGGGNLADCPVRDVIQGISNKWSSLLMMALAEKPYRFGELRRLVPDISQRMLTQTLHDLQRDGYVHREVFPTKPPSVEYSLTDLGRSMFGPLHQLLQWAELNHGAVRAARNAFDAAET
;
A
#
# COMPACT_ATOMS: atom_id res chain seq x y z
N MET A 1 12.52 -20.13 -20.37
CA MET A 1 12.18 -19.80 -18.97
C MET A 1 13.50 -19.70 -18.19
N ASP A 2 13.55 -19.06 -17.02
CA ASP A 2 14.60 -19.27 -15.99
C ASP A 2 15.84 -18.35 -15.86
N SER A 3 16.09 -17.35 -16.71
CA SER A 3 17.18 -16.41 -16.39
C SER A 3 16.81 -15.38 -15.31
N LYS A 4 15.51 -15.07 -15.13
CA LYS A 4 15.03 -14.07 -14.15
C LYS A 4 14.90 -14.64 -12.72
N VAL A 5 14.62 -15.94 -12.58
CA VAL A 5 14.37 -16.57 -11.26
C VAL A 5 15.68 -16.80 -10.50
N VAL A 6 16.80 -17.08 -11.19
CA VAL A 6 18.13 -17.20 -10.57
C VAL A 6 18.57 -15.88 -9.91
N SER A 7 18.24 -14.74 -10.52
CA SER A 7 18.50 -13.39 -9.96
C SER A 7 17.74 -13.12 -8.66
N LEU A 8 16.56 -13.71 -8.47
CA LEU A 8 15.73 -13.51 -7.27
C LEU A 8 16.28 -14.26 -6.04
N LYS A 9 16.85 -15.46 -6.21
CA LYS A 9 17.54 -16.17 -5.11
C LYS A 9 18.69 -15.34 -4.55
N SER A 10 19.49 -14.74 -5.41
CA SER A 10 20.58 -13.84 -5.00
C SER A 10 20.06 -12.58 -4.29
N LYS A 11 18.94 -11.99 -4.74
CA LYS A 11 18.30 -10.85 -4.05
C LYS A 11 17.73 -11.23 -2.68
N LEU A 12 17.18 -12.44 -2.53
CA LEU A 12 16.69 -12.95 -1.25
C LEU A 12 17.84 -13.11 -0.25
N GLU A 13 19.01 -13.58 -0.68
CA GLU A 13 20.21 -13.64 0.18
C GLU A 13 20.71 -12.23 0.55
N ILE A 14 20.67 -11.27 -0.38
CA ILE A 14 20.99 -9.85 -0.08
C ILE A 14 20.05 -9.30 0.99
N TYR A 15 18.74 -9.56 0.88
CA TYR A 15 17.76 -9.08 1.85
C TYR A 15 17.91 -9.72 3.23
N LYS A 16 18.37 -10.98 3.32
CA LYS A 16 18.75 -11.63 4.58
C LYS A 16 20.04 -11.07 5.19
N ALA A 17 20.96 -10.56 4.37
CA ALA A 17 22.20 -9.96 4.83
C ALA A 17 22.01 -8.51 5.30
N CYS A 18 21.04 -7.78 4.72
CA CYS A 18 20.70 -6.41 5.12
C CYS A 18 19.91 -6.32 6.43
N SER A 19 19.30 -7.42 6.91
CA SER A 19 18.74 -7.44 8.25
C SER A 19 19.87 -7.55 9.27
N GLY A 20 20.13 -6.48 10.01
CA GLY A 20 21.18 -6.40 11.02
C GLY A 20 21.04 -7.46 12.12
N GLY A 21 21.57 -8.66 11.87
CA GLY A 21 21.52 -9.80 12.79
C GLY A 21 20.62 -10.98 12.37
N GLY A 22 20.12 -11.01 11.13
CA GLY A 22 19.40 -12.19 10.60
C GLY A 22 17.90 -12.25 10.91
N ASN A 23 17.30 -11.20 11.47
CA ASN A 23 15.86 -11.10 11.65
C ASN A 23 15.20 -10.54 10.37
N LEU A 24 14.34 -11.32 9.71
CA LEU A 24 13.60 -10.84 8.52
C LEU A 24 12.70 -9.62 8.78
N ALA A 25 12.46 -9.25 10.04
CA ALA A 25 11.80 -8.02 10.43
C ALA A 25 12.60 -6.75 10.03
N ASP A 26 13.93 -6.82 10.00
CA ASP A 26 14.80 -5.69 9.64
C ASP A 26 15.13 -5.67 8.14
N CYS A 27 14.39 -6.43 7.33
CA CYS A 27 14.54 -6.42 5.88
C CYS A 27 13.96 -5.10 5.33
N PRO A 28 14.77 -4.23 4.71
CA PRO A 28 14.33 -2.89 4.29
C PRO A 28 13.21 -2.93 3.25
N VAL A 29 13.16 -3.98 2.44
CA VAL A 29 12.07 -4.16 1.45
C VAL A 29 10.79 -4.62 2.14
N ARG A 30 10.88 -5.53 3.11
CA ARG A 30 9.71 -6.06 3.82
C ARG A 30 9.04 -4.99 4.66
N ASP A 31 9.83 -4.17 5.35
CA ASP A 31 9.35 -3.06 6.18
C ASP A 31 8.47 -2.10 5.36
N VAL A 32 9.01 -1.61 4.23
CA VAL A 32 8.29 -0.73 3.30
C VAL A 32 7.03 -1.40 2.71
N ILE A 33 7.14 -2.65 2.27
CA ILE A 33 6.01 -3.37 1.67
C ILE A 33 4.91 -3.66 2.69
N GLN A 34 5.25 -3.93 3.94
CA GLN A 34 4.28 -4.18 5.00
C GLN A 34 3.44 -2.92 5.31
N GLY A 35 4.06 -1.74 5.29
CA GLY A 35 3.37 -0.46 5.43
C GLY A 35 2.31 -0.24 4.35
N ILE A 36 2.65 -0.48 3.08
CA ILE A 36 1.75 -0.20 1.94
C ILE A 36 0.70 -1.30 1.69
N SER A 37 0.98 -2.55 2.08
CA SER A 37 0.15 -3.72 1.72
C SER A 37 -1.06 -3.93 2.63
N ASN A 38 -1.33 -3.02 3.57
CA ASN A 38 -2.54 -3.11 4.37
C ASN A 38 -3.80 -2.79 3.53
N LYS A 39 -4.95 -3.28 4.00
CA LYS A 39 -6.25 -3.20 3.31
C LYS A 39 -6.60 -1.79 2.82
N TRP A 40 -6.19 -0.76 3.56
CA TRP A 40 -6.66 0.62 3.36
C TRP A 40 -5.67 1.50 2.61
N SER A 41 -4.37 1.28 2.81
CA SER A 41 -3.33 2.17 2.29
C SER A 41 -3.33 2.25 0.79
N SER A 42 -3.52 1.13 0.09
CA SER A 42 -3.60 1.12 -1.37
C SER A 42 -4.79 1.94 -1.91
N LEU A 43 -5.94 1.86 -1.26
CA LEU A 43 -7.14 2.62 -1.64
C LEU A 43 -6.96 4.12 -1.38
N LEU A 44 -6.36 4.50 -0.23
CA LEU A 44 -6.10 5.90 0.07
C LEU A 44 -5.02 6.50 -0.84
N MET A 45 -3.96 5.75 -1.12
CA MET A 45 -2.91 6.17 -2.06
C MET A 45 -3.47 6.34 -3.47
N MET A 46 -4.37 5.45 -3.91
CA MET A 46 -5.09 5.58 -5.17
C MET A 46 -5.92 6.87 -5.22
N ALA A 47 -6.74 7.14 -4.21
CA ALA A 47 -7.54 8.36 -4.15
C ALA A 47 -6.65 9.62 -4.16
N LEU A 48 -5.63 9.67 -3.29
CA LEU A 48 -4.74 10.82 -3.14
C LEU A 48 -3.84 11.05 -4.37
N ALA A 49 -3.68 10.05 -5.24
CA ALA A 49 -2.98 10.22 -6.51
C ALA A 49 -3.73 11.12 -7.50
N GLU A 50 -5.07 11.14 -7.42
CA GLU A 50 -5.91 11.98 -8.29
C GLU A 50 -5.83 13.46 -7.90
N LYS A 51 -6.00 13.76 -6.61
CA LYS A 51 -5.98 15.12 -6.06
C LYS A 51 -5.91 15.10 -4.52
N PRO A 52 -5.69 16.26 -3.88
CA PRO A 52 -5.90 16.38 -2.44
C PRO A 52 -7.36 16.14 -2.03
N TYR A 53 -7.56 15.56 -0.84
CA TYR A 53 -8.89 15.31 -0.26
C TYR A 53 -8.95 15.67 1.22
N ARG A 54 -10.15 16.07 1.68
CA ARG A 54 -10.47 16.21 3.11
C ARG A 54 -10.79 14.85 3.72
N PHE A 55 -10.66 14.77 5.05
CA PHE A 55 -10.95 13.54 5.80
C PHE A 55 -12.35 12.95 5.50
N GLY A 56 -13.38 13.80 5.47
CA GLY A 56 -14.75 13.38 5.22
C GLY A 56 -14.97 12.87 3.79
N GLU A 57 -14.22 13.37 2.82
CA GLU A 57 -14.29 12.90 1.43
C GLU A 57 -13.63 11.52 1.30
N LEU A 58 -12.44 11.34 1.88
CA LEU A 58 -11.76 10.03 1.91
C LEU A 58 -12.64 8.96 2.57
N ARG A 59 -13.30 9.29 3.69
CA ARG A 59 -14.23 8.37 4.36
C ARG A 59 -15.43 7.97 3.49
N ARG A 60 -15.90 8.85 2.61
CA ARG A 60 -17.00 8.54 1.68
C ARG A 60 -16.53 7.69 0.51
N LEU A 61 -15.29 7.87 0.06
CA LEU A 61 -14.69 7.06 -1.02
C LEU A 61 -14.42 5.62 -0.58
N VAL A 62 -14.11 5.39 0.70
CA VAL A 62 -13.84 4.05 1.26
C VAL A 62 -14.86 3.74 2.35
N PRO A 63 -16.11 3.37 2.01
CA PRO A 63 -17.22 3.34 2.97
C PRO A 63 -17.08 2.27 4.06
N ASP A 64 -16.29 1.22 3.84
CA ASP A 64 -16.05 0.15 4.82
C ASP A 64 -14.89 0.46 5.78
N ILE A 65 -14.19 1.59 5.63
CA ILE A 65 -13.18 2.04 6.59
C ILE A 65 -13.83 2.73 7.79
N SER A 66 -13.45 2.31 9.00
CA SER A 66 -13.86 3.03 10.20
C SER A 66 -13.09 4.35 10.33
N GLN A 67 -13.69 5.34 11.02
CA GLN A 67 -13.01 6.61 11.29
C GLN A 67 -11.67 6.42 12.00
N ARG A 68 -11.61 5.50 12.97
CA ARG A 68 -10.37 5.14 13.68
C ARG A 68 -9.31 4.61 12.71
N MET A 69 -9.69 3.69 11.82
CA MET A 69 -8.76 3.11 10.85
C MET A 69 -8.30 4.13 9.81
N LEU A 70 -9.18 5.04 9.36
CA LEU A 70 -8.80 6.12 8.45
C LEU A 70 -7.75 7.04 9.09
N THR A 71 -7.97 7.48 10.33
CA THR A 71 -7.00 8.29 11.07
C THR A 71 -5.67 7.58 11.21
N GLN A 72 -5.68 6.30 11.63
CA GLN A 72 -4.45 5.52 11.79
C GLN A 72 -3.71 5.36 10.46
N THR A 73 -4.42 4.98 9.39
CA THR A 73 -3.81 4.77 8.07
C THR A 73 -3.21 6.06 7.53
N LEU A 74 -3.90 7.20 7.65
CA LEU A 74 -3.34 8.50 7.24
C LEU A 74 -2.13 8.90 8.09
N HIS A 75 -2.14 8.60 9.38
CA HIS A 75 -0.99 8.85 10.25
C HIS A 75 0.22 8.01 9.82
N ASP A 76 0.03 6.73 9.53
CA ASP A 76 1.11 5.84 9.14
C ASP A 76 1.67 6.22 7.76
N LEU A 77 0.81 6.55 6.79
CA LEU A 77 1.23 7.08 5.49
C LEU A 77 1.96 8.43 5.59
N GLN A 78 1.63 9.27 6.58
CA GLN A 78 2.38 10.50 6.87
C GLN A 78 3.74 10.18 7.49
N ARG A 79 3.80 9.24 8.45
CA ARG A 79 5.04 8.80 9.09
C ARG A 79 6.03 8.22 8.09
N ASP A 80 5.53 7.45 7.12
CA ASP A 80 6.33 6.86 6.04
C ASP A 80 6.71 7.90 4.97
N GLY A 81 6.20 9.14 5.08
CA GLY A 81 6.51 10.24 4.19
C GLY A 81 5.75 10.21 2.86
N TYR A 82 4.74 9.37 2.70
CA TYR A 82 3.93 9.27 1.48
C TYR A 82 2.84 10.33 1.39
N VAL A 83 2.30 10.74 2.54
CA VAL A 83 1.18 11.69 2.60
C VAL A 83 1.58 12.95 3.34
N HIS A 84 1.25 14.10 2.75
CA HIS A 84 1.31 15.40 3.40
C HIS A 84 -0.06 15.76 3.98
N ARG A 85 -0.07 16.40 5.14
CA ARG A 85 -1.27 16.92 5.80
C ARG A 85 -1.16 18.43 5.94
N GLU A 86 -2.04 19.15 5.26
CA GLU A 86 -2.08 20.61 5.27
C GLU A 86 -3.30 21.12 6.04
N VAL A 87 -3.09 22.14 6.88
CA VAL A 87 -4.16 22.79 7.64
C VAL A 87 -4.41 24.17 7.06
N PHE A 88 -5.63 24.42 6.62
CA PHE A 88 -6.05 25.70 6.06
C PHE A 88 -6.77 26.55 7.11
N PRO A 89 -6.47 27.86 7.17
CA PRO A 89 -7.08 28.79 8.14
C PRO A 89 -8.50 29.21 7.72
N THR A 90 -9.41 28.26 7.55
CA THR A 90 -10.83 28.48 7.30
C THR A 90 -11.64 28.57 8.61
N LYS A 91 -12.92 28.94 8.53
CA LYS A 91 -13.86 28.88 9.67
C LYS A 91 -15.00 27.89 9.37
N PRO A 92 -15.03 26.69 9.98
CA PRO A 92 -14.00 26.09 10.86
C PRO A 92 -12.73 25.70 10.07
N PRO A 93 -11.57 25.47 10.73
CA PRO A 93 -10.34 25.05 10.06
C PRO A 93 -10.53 23.76 9.27
N SER A 94 -10.00 23.71 8.06
CA SER A 94 -10.08 22.54 7.20
C SER A 94 -8.71 21.89 7.02
N VAL A 95 -8.72 20.57 6.84
CA VAL A 95 -7.51 19.77 6.67
C VAL A 95 -7.62 19.00 5.38
N GLU A 96 -6.56 19.05 4.58
CA GLU A 96 -6.43 18.26 3.35
C GLU A 96 -5.22 17.35 3.43
N TYR A 97 -5.32 16.23 2.73
CA TYR A 97 -4.27 15.24 2.58
C TYR A 97 -3.91 15.16 1.10
N SER A 98 -2.63 15.04 0.79
CA SER A 98 -2.11 14.93 -0.57
C SER A 98 -0.91 13.99 -0.60
N LEU A 99 -0.59 13.40 -1.76
CA LEU A 99 0.67 12.68 -1.89
C LEU A 99 1.87 13.63 -1.93
N THR A 100 2.93 13.26 -1.23
CA THR A 100 4.26 13.84 -1.41
C THR A 100 4.90 13.32 -2.70
N ASP A 101 6.08 13.84 -3.06
CA ASP A 101 6.86 13.29 -4.18
C ASP A 101 7.26 11.83 -3.95
N LEU A 102 7.62 11.46 -2.71
CA LEU A 102 7.89 10.07 -2.34
C LEU A 102 6.64 9.22 -2.50
N GLY A 103 5.48 9.71 -2.04
CA GLY A 103 4.19 9.05 -2.20
C GLY A 103 3.80 8.81 -3.66
N ARG A 104 4.01 9.81 -4.53
CA ARG A 104 3.80 9.67 -5.98
C ARG A 104 4.74 8.66 -6.61
N SER A 105 6.02 8.67 -6.21
CA SER A 105 7.00 7.69 -6.70
C SER A 105 6.63 6.25 -6.29
N MET A 106 6.11 6.07 -5.07
CA MET A 106 5.65 4.77 -4.57
C MET A 106 4.33 4.33 -5.20
N PHE A 107 3.45 5.28 -5.55
CA PHE A 107 2.19 4.98 -6.20
C PHE A 107 2.39 4.38 -7.60
N GLY A 108 3.43 4.75 -8.35
CA GLY A 108 3.75 4.19 -9.66
C GLY A 108 3.81 2.64 -9.70
N PRO A 109 4.71 1.99 -8.94
CA PRO A 109 4.76 0.53 -8.86
C PRO A 109 3.53 -0.08 -8.20
N LEU A 110 2.94 0.59 -7.19
CA LEU A 110 1.70 0.13 -6.56
C LEU A 110 0.54 0.07 -7.57
N HIS A 111 0.41 1.07 -8.43
CA HIS A 111 -0.63 1.14 -9.45
C HIS A 111 -0.50 -0.01 -10.46
N GLN A 112 0.72 -0.39 -10.85
CA GLN A 112 0.95 -1.56 -11.70
C GLN A 112 0.47 -2.86 -11.03
N LEU A 113 0.73 -3.01 -9.73
CA LEU A 113 0.24 -4.17 -8.96
C LEU A 113 -1.29 -4.18 -8.89
N LEU A 114 -1.91 -3.02 -8.65
CA LEU A 114 -3.37 -2.88 -8.59
C LEU A 114 -4.02 -3.19 -9.95
N GLN A 115 -3.45 -2.72 -11.05
CA GLN A 115 -3.91 -3.04 -12.40
C GLN A 115 -3.82 -4.55 -12.69
N TRP A 116 -2.71 -5.18 -12.32
CA TRP A 116 -2.59 -6.63 -12.47
C TRP A 116 -3.65 -7.37 -11.64
N ALA A 117 -3.89 -6.94 -10.40
CA ALA A 117 -4.87 -7.54 -9.52
C ALA A 117 -6.29 -7.41 -10.08
N GLU A 118 -6.65 -6.25 -10.63
CA GLU A 118 -7.93 -6.00 -11.29
C GLU A 118 -8.14 -6.95 -12.48
N LEU A 119 -7.14 -7.05 -13.38
CA LEU A 119 -7.20 -7.90 -14.57
C LEU A 119 -7.26 -9.40 -14.24
N ASN A 120 -6.63 -9.82 -13.14
CA ASN A 120 -6.46 -11.24 -12.81
C ASN A 120 -7.33 -11.72 -11.64
N HIS A 121 -8.20 -10.87 -11.11
CA HIS A 121 -9.07 -11.19 -9.98
C HIS A 121 -9.90 -12.45 -10.21
N GLY A 122 -10.45 -12.63 -11.42
CA GLY A 122 -11.19 -13.83 -11.79
C GLY A 122 -10.35 -15.10 -11.73
N ALA A 123 -9.14 -15.06 -12.30
CA ALA A 123 -8.21 -16.19 -12.30
C ALA A 123 -7.78 -16.59 -10.88
N VAL A 124 -7.48 -15.60 -10.03
CA VAL A 124 -7.11 -15.85 -8.62
C VAL A 124 -8.26 -16.52 -7.85
N ARG A 125 -9.51 -16.08 -8.04
CA ARG A 125 -10.66 -16.72 -7.39
C ARG A 125 -10.92 -18.13 -7.90
N ALA A 126 -10.79 -18.35 -9.21
CA ALA A 126 -10.94 -19.69 -9.78
C ALA A 126 -9.89 -20.66 -9.22
N ALA A 127 -8.64 -20.21 -9.09
CA ALA A 127 -7.56 -20.99 -8.49
C ALA A 127 -7.84 -21.34 -7.01
N ARG A 128 -8.34 -20.38 -6.22
CA ARG A 128 -8.73 -20.64 -4.81
C ARG A 128 -9.85 -21.69 -4.72
N ASN A 129 -10.92 -21.51 -5.49
CA ASN A 129 -12.03 -22.44 -5.49
C ASN A 129 -11.61 -23.86 -5.91
N ALA A 130 -10.72 -23.98 -6.89
CA ALA A 130 -10.19 -25.27 -7.34
C ALA A 130 -9.34 -25.96 -6.26
N PHE A 131 -8.56 -25.19 -5.50
CA PHE A 131 -7.78 -25.71 -4.37
C PHE A 131 -8.70 -26.18 -3.23
N ASP A 132 -9.64 -25.34 -2.80
CA ASP A 132 -10.58 -25.66 -1.71
C ASP A 132 -11.44 -26.90 -2.04
N ALA A 133 -11.82 -27.07 -3.31
CA ALA A 133 -12.56 -28.24 -3.79
C ALA A 133 -11.73 -29.53 -3.86
N ALA A 134 -10.39 -29.43 -3.91
CA ALA A 134 -9.50 -30.59 -3.94
C ALA A 134 -9.07 -31.04 -2.53
N GLU A 135 -9.19 -30.17 -1.52
CA GLU A 135 -8.96 -30.49 -0.10
C GLU A 135 -10.22 -31.02 0.62
N THR A 136 -11.37 -31.04 -0.06
CA THR A 136 -12.64 -31.61 0.44
C THR A 136 -12.85 -33.02 -0.10
#